data_AF-A0A6B9Z4L9-F1
#
_entry.id   AF-A0A6B9Z4L9-F1
#
_cell.length_a   1.000
_cell.length_b   1.000
_cell.length_c   1.000
_cell.angle_alpha   90.00
_cell.angle_beta   90.00
_cell.angle_gamma   90.00
#
_symmetry.space_group_name_H-M   'P 1'
#
loop_
_entity.id
_entity.type
_entity.pdbx_description
1 polymer ?
#
loop_
_entity_poly.entity_id
_entity_poly.type
_entity_poly.pdbx_seq_one_letter_code
_entity_poly.pdbx_strand_id
1 'polypeptide(L)' 'MTLNEKADAVWEGMFIGDRVESNLRVQLYCVGNFYAEVYYESQGNDIIKIRGFTTTRLIEPYLHTIKLDLK' A
#
# COMPACT_ATOMS: atom_id res chain seq x y z
N MET A 1 9.11 -4.69 -16.77
CA MET A 1 8.15 -4.25 -15.73
C MET A 1 8.35 -2.77 -15.45
N THR A 2 7.58 -1.95 -16.16
CA THR A 2 7.52 -0.51 -15.97
C THR A 2 6.67 -0.15 -14.74
N LEU A 3 6.75 1.09 -14.26
CA LEU A 3 5.96 1.55 -13.11
C LEU A 3 4.44 1.43 -13.36
N ASN A 4 4.01 1.63 -14.61
CA ASN A 4 2.61 1.50 -15.01
C ASN A 4 2.07 0.08 -14.88
N GLU A 5 2.84 -0.94 -15.30
CA GLU A 5 2.41 -2.33 -15.16
C GLU A 5 2.26 -2.75 -13.68
N LYS A 6 3.03 -2.15 -12.78
CA LYS A 6 2.90 -2.36 -11.34
C LYS A 6 1.69 -1.63 -10.76
N ALA A 7 1.37 -0.45 -11.29
CA ALA A 7 0.23 0.35 -10.86
C ALA A 7 -1.10 -0.31 -11.24
N ASP A 8 -1.20 -0.87 -12.46
CA ASP A 8 -2.39 -1.60 -12.92
C ASP A 8 -2.68 -2.83 -12.04
N ALA A 9 -1.64 -3.58 -11.66
CA ALA A 9 -1.80 -4.71 -10.74
C ALA A 9 -2.30 -4.26 -9.35
N VAL A 10 -1.92 -3.06 -8.88
CA VAL A 10 -2.41 -2.51 -7.61
C VAL A 10 -3.87 -2.04 -7.70
N TRP A 11 -4.35 -1.68 -8.89
CA TRP A 11 -5.71 -1.17 -9.10
C TRP A 11 -6.80 -2.23 -8.88
N GLU A 12 -6.49 -3.50 -9.15
CA GLU A 12 -7.33 -4.66 -8.79
C GLU A 12 -7.19 -5.06 -7.30
N GLY A 13 -6.32 -4.37 -6.56
CA GLY A 13 -6.03 -4.65 -5.16
C GLY A 13 -7.03 -4.02 -4.19
N MET A 14 -7.37 -4.76 -3.14
CA MET A 14 -8.16 -4.25 -2.03
C MET A 14 -7.31 -3.29 -1.20
N PHE A 15 -7.73 -2.04 -1.09
CA PHE A 15 -7.12 -1.09 -0.16
C PHE A 15 -7.32 -1.58 1.28
N ILE A 16 -6.23 -1.73 2.02
CA ILE A 16 -6.23 -2.24 3.39
C ILE A 16 -6.16 -1.10 4.41
N GLY A 17 -5.39 -0.06 4.10
CA GLY A 17 -5.24 1.09 4.97
C GLY A 17 -4.10 1.99 4.54
N ASP A 18 -3.99 3.15 5.17
CA ASP A 18 -2.86 4.04 4.99
C ASP A 18 -2.28 4.50 6.32
N ARG A 19 -0.99 4.82 6.31
CA ARG A 19 -0.28 5.43 7.43
C ARG A 19 0.56 6.59 6.96
N VAL A 20 0.81 7.54 7.85
CA VAL A 20 1.72 8.65 7.59
C VAL A 20 3.06 8.33 8.23
N GLU A 21 4.11 8.29 7.42
CA GLU A 21 5.49 8.07 7.87
C GLU A 21 6.36 9.21 7.35
N SER A 22 6.93 10.02 8.25
CA SER A 22 7.86 11.11 7.90
C SER A 22 7.40 11.99 6.73
N ASN A 23 6.16 12.48 6.80
CA ASN A 23 5.51 13.32 5.76
C ASN A 23 5.14 12.61 4.44
N LEU A 24 5.37 11.30 4.34
CA LEU A 24 4.91 10.47 3.23
C LEU A 24 3.65 9.73 3.64
N ARG A 25 2.68 9.65 2.72
CA ARG A 25 1.51 8.81 2.87
C ARG A 25 1.82 7.43 2.31
N VAL A 26 1.84 6.43 3.17
CA VAL A 26 2.09 5.04 2.77
C VAL A 26 0.76 4.32 2.73
N GLN A 27 0.34 3.92 1.53
CA GLN A 27 -0.92 3.22 1.29
C GLN A 27 -0.64 1.73 1.10
N LEU A 28 -1.36 0.88 1.82
CA LEU A 28 -1.24 -0.57 1.75
C LEU A 28 -2.40 -1.13 0.93
N TYR A 29 -2.05 -1.93 -0.08
CA TYR A 29 -2.98 -2.65 -0.93
C TYR A 29 -2.73 -4.15 -0.81
N CYS A 30 -3.79 -4.95 -0.84
CA CYS A 30 -3.75 -6.40 -0.98
C CYS A 30 -4.14 -6.77 -2.40
N VAL A 31 -3.18 -7.29 -3.16
CA VAL A 31 -3.36 -7.66 -4.58
C VAL A 31 -3.26 -9.19 -4.66
N GLY A 32 -4.41 -9.86 -4.58
CA GLY A 32 -4.48 -11.32 -4.61
C GLY A 32 -3.69 -11.97 -3.48
N ASN A 33 -2.51 -12.50 -3.81
CA ASN A 33 -1.63 -13.25 -2.88
C ASN A 33 -0.46 -12.43 -2.31
N PHE A 34 -0.37 -11.13 -2.60
CA PHE A 34 0.70 -10.29 -2.08
C PHE A 34 0.18 -8.91 -1.67
N TYR A 35 1.00 -8.20 -0.91
CA TYR A 35 0.73 -6.85 -0.44
C TYR A 35 1.64 -5.85 -1.14
N ALA A 36 1.14 -4.64 -1.38
CA ALA A 36 1.89 -3.55 -1.97
C ALA A 36 1.76 -2.29 -1.11
N GLU A 37 2.89 -1.78 -0.64
CA GLU A 37 3.00 -0.44 -0.05
C GLU A 37 3.35 0.58 -1.12
N VAL A 38 2.50 1.56 -1.30
CA VAL A 38 2.70 2.72 -2.17
C VAL A 38 3.06 3.91 -1.29
N TYR A 39 4.29 4.39 -1.41
CA TYR A 39 4.78 5.58 -0.73
C TYR A 39 4.53 6.78 -1.63
N TYR A 40 3.61 7.61 -1.19
CA TYR A 40 3.14 8.78 -1.90
C TYR A 40 3.56 10.05 -1.15
N GLU A 41 4.18 10.98 -1.87
CA GLU A 41 4.53 12.28 -1.33
C GLU A 41 3.47 13.31 -1.70
N SER A 42 2.76 13.81 -0.69
CA SER A 42 1.67 14.77 -0.89
C SER A 42 2.13 16.13 -1.38
N GLN A 43 3.41 16.49 -1.20
CA GLN A 43 3.94 17.79 -1.64
C GLN A 43 4.26 17.80 -3.14
N GLY A 44 4.91 16.75 -3.65
CA GLY A 44 5.17 16.57 -5.08
C GLY A 44 3.98 16.01 -5.86
N ASN A 45 2.97 15.44 -5.18
CA ASN A 45 1.92 14.63 -5.80
C ASN A 45 2.49 13.44 -6.60
N ASP A 46 3.59 12.87 -6.09
CA ASP A 46 4.37 11.84 -6.78
C ASP A 46 4.43 10.54 -5.96
N ILE A 47 4.34 9.41 -6.66
CA ILE A 47 4.63 8.09 -6.08
C ILE A 47 6.14 7.92 -6.07
N ILE A 48 6.72 7.99 -4.88
CA ILE A 48 8.18 7.91 -4.71
C ILE A 48 8.66 6.47 -4.71
N LYS A 49 7.84 5.54 -4.21
CA LYS A 49 8.24 4.14 -4.09
C LYS A 49 7.03 3.21 -4.05
N ILE A 50 7.19 2.04 -4.66
CA ILE A 50 6.26 0.92 -4.49
C ILE A 50 7.06 -0.27 -3.96
N ARG A 51 6.61 -0.85 -2.86
CA ARG A 51 7.21 -2.03 -2.25
C ARG A 51 6.19 -3.16 -2.19
N GLY A 52 6.40 -4.19 -3.02
CA GLY A 52 5.65 -5.44 -2.93
C GLY A 52 6.27 -6.40 -1.91
N PHE A 53 5.44 -7.09 -1.14
CA PHE A 53 5.87 -8.13 -0.22
C PHE A 53 4.76 -9.16 0.03
N THR A 54 5.13 -10.37 0.44
CA THR A 54 4.18 -11.45 0.77
C THR A 54 4.12 -11.75 2.27
N THR A 55 4.96 -11.10 3.07
CA THR A 55 5.04 -11.35 4.51
C THR A 55 4.01 -10.54 5.30
N THR A 56 3.39 -11.18 6.28
CA THR A 56 2.42 -10.54 7.18
C THR A 56 3.06 -9.66 8.26
N ARG A 57 4.37 -9.77 8.49
CA ARG A 57 5.09 -8.94 9.50
C ARG A 57 5.05 -7.46 9.19
N LEU A 58 5.03 -7.09 7.90
CA LEU A 58 4.97 -5.68 7.48
C LEU A 58 3.55 -5.09 7.57
N ILE A 59 2.55 -5.90 7.94
CA ILE A 59 1.16 -5.49 8.12
C ILE A 59 0.89 -5.06 9.57
N GLU A 60 1.74 -5.47 10.52
CA GLU A 60 1.65 -5.10 11.95
C GLU A 60 1.41 -3.60 12.23
N PRO A 61 2.09 -2.64 11.56
CA PRO A 61 1.81 -1.22 11.78
C PRO A 61 0.43 -0.77 11.26
N TYR A 62 -0.16 -1.51 10.32
CA TYR A 62 -1.48 -1.23 9.77
C TYR A 62 -2.60 -1.90 10.58
N LEU A 63 -2.32 -2.99 11.30
CA LEU A 63 -3.30 -3.71 12.13
C LEU A 63 -3.99 -2.83 13.19
N HIS A 64 -3.33 -1.78 13.68
CA HIS A 64 -3.93 -0.81 14.60
C HIS A 64 -4.90 0.16 13.92
N THR A 65 -4.86 0.26 12.60
CA THR A 65 -5.64 1.21 11.79
C THR A 65 -6.65 0.50 10.89
N ILE A 66 -6.45 -0.78 10.61
CA ILE A 66 -7.34 -1.63 9.83
C ILE A 66 -8.67 -1.79 10.57
N LYS A 67 -9.71 -1.13 10.07
CA LYS A 67 -11.10 -1.53 10.32
C LYS A 67 -11.45 -2.61 9.30
N LEU A 68 -11.23 -3.87 9.66
CA LEU A 68 -11.83 -4.99 8.93
C LEU A 68 -13.34 -4.93 9.15
N ASP A 69 -14.07 -4.33 8.20
CA ASP A 69 -15.51 -4.52 8.08
C ASP A 69 -15.72 -5.96 7.58
N LEU A 70 -15.74 -6.90 8.53
CA LEU A 70 -16.16 -8.28 8.27
C LEU A 70 -17.67 -8.26 8.08
N LYS A 71 -18.10 -8.34 6.83
CA LYS A 71 -19.51 -8.51 6.45
C LYS A 71 -19.88 -9.99 6.35
#